data_AF-A0AAE0P3P8-F1
#
_entry.id   AF-A0AAE0P3P8-F1
#
_cell.length_a   1.000
_cell.length_b   1.000
_cell.length_c   1.000
_cell.angle_alpha   90.00
_cell.angle_beta   90.00
_cell.angle_gamma   90.00
#
_symmetry.space_group_name_H-M   'P 1'
#
loop_
_entity.id
_entity.type
_entity.pdbx_description
1 polymer ?
#
loop_
_entity_poly.entity_id
_entity_poly.type
_entity_poly.pdbx_seq_one_letter_code
_entity_poly.pdbx_strand_id
1 'polypeptide(L)'
;MVQEALDNHQDPSTVYPNIPDVNVALEALTLLRPAECPSYLGLAKINWDHFGQDARTAYNACHSVALQVAASGDLKTAYAMNAFGDHFLQDSFAAGHMRTPRRKLHDSVGAADLCAKFMHDEDNAIGLSVRSPAGRAWHTYGDKRLLDKEDVSNKNEAWNAVRTSADEIFQAWKTRTVPAYPNYGAWNYAPILSELQTGQLVAPLFRADGQRRADIRKRCQAKYTNNYWYWSTALDMKTSGLWDYPIKPTPDCKI
;
A
#
# COMPACT_ATOMS: atom_id res chain seq x y z
N MET A 1 6.87 -4.76 22.74
CA MET A 1 7.41 -4.90 21.36
C MET A 1 7.36 -3.58 20.58
N VAL A 2 6.28 -3.18 19.89
CA VAL A 2 6.31 -1.93 19.08
C VAL A 2 6.47 -0.67 19.93
N GLN A 3 5.63 -0.50 20.95
CA GLN A 3 5.72 0.67 21.85
C GLN A 3 7.08 0.73 22.54
N GLU A 4 7.56 -0.42 23.03
CA GLU A 4 8.89 -0.55 23.63
C GLU A 4 10.04 -0.21 22.67
N ALA A 5 9.94 -0.59 21.39
CA ALA A 5 10.91 -0.17 20.38
C ALA A 5 10.92 1.35 20.23
N LEU A 6 9.73 1.98 20.16
CA LEU A 6 9.60 3.44 20.11
C LEU A 6 10.19 4.10 21.35
N ASP A 7 9.88 3.59 22.54
CA ASP A 7 10.37 4.10 23.83
C ASP A 7 11.89 4.01 23.92
N ASN A 8 12.50 3.00 23.30
CA ASN A 8 13.95 2.82 23.21
C ASN A 8 14.60 3.50 21.98
N HIS A 9 13.84 4.34 21.25
CA HIS A 9 14.30 4.99 20.02
C HIS A 9 14.82 4.00 18.95
N GLN A 10 14.20 2.83 18.84
CA GLN A 10 14.46 1.81 17.81
C GLN A 10 13.37 1.87 16.74
N ASP A 11 13.72 1.52 15.51
CA ASP A 11 12.78 1.48 14.39
C ASP A 11 11.79 0.31 14.57
N PRO A 12 10.46 0.56 14.59
CA PRO A 12 9.45 -0.48 14.75
C PRO A 12 9.55 -1.62 13.73
N SER A 13 10.00 -1.33 12.51
CA SER A 13 10.24 -2.34 11.47
C SER A 13 11.15 -3.48 11.92
N THR A 14 12.08 -3.23 12.85
CA THR A 14 13.00 -4.25 13.39
C THR A 14 12.34 -5.26 14.31
N VAL A 15 11.20 -4.92 14.92
CA VAL A 15 10.49 -5.80 15.87
C VAL A 15 9.22 -6.41 15.28
N TYR A 16 8.63 -5.83 14.24
CA TYR A 16 7.44 -6.36 13.57
C TYR A 16 7.54 -7.85 13.18
N PRO A 17 8.65 -8.36 12.62
CA PRO A 17 8.77 -9.79 12.30
C PRO A 17 8.67 -10.74 13.50
N ASN A 18 8.91 -10.22 14.72
CA ASN A 18 8.89 -11.00 15.95
C ASN A 18 7.54 -10.94 16.67
N ILE A 19 6.59 -10.15 16.17
CA ILE A 19 5.23 -10.09 16.72
C ILE A 19 4.51 -11.38 16.30
N PRO A 20 3.91 -12.12 17.26
CA PRO A 20 3.13 -13.30 16.94
C PRO A 20 2.02 -12.97 15.94
N ASP A 21 2.00 -13.71 14.84
CA ASP A 21 0.97 -13.57 13.83
C ASP A 21 -0.39 -14.07 14.36
N VAL A 22 -1.46 -13.35 13.99
CA VAL A 22 -2.84 -13.67 14.35
C VAL A 22 -3.64 -14.24 13.16
N ASN A 23 -3.03 -14.41 11.99
CA ASN A 23 -3.70 -14.84 10.76
C ASN A 23 -4.52 -16.14 10.93
N VAL A 24 -4.00 -17.14 11.64
CA VAL A 24 -4.72 -18.40 11.89
C VAL A 24 -5.96 -18.17 12.75
N ALA A 25 -5.85 -17.33 13.78
CA ALA A 25 -6.97 -16.99 14.64
C ALA A 25 -8.03 -16.18 13.88
N LEU A 26 -7.60 -15.21 13.07
CA LEU A 26 -8.50 -14.42 12.23
C LEU A 26 -9.20 -15.30 11.18
N GLU A 27 -8.49 -16.20 10.51
CA GLU A 27 -9.12 -17.12 9.57
C GLU A 27 -10.16 -18.00 10.28
N ALA A 28 -9.83 -18.60 11.41
CA ALA A 28 -10.77 -19.42 12.17
C ALA A 28 -12.03 -18.63 12.59
N LEU A 29 -11.87 -17.38 13.04
CA LEU A 29 -12.98 -16.50 13.44
C LEU A 29 -13.86 -16.04 12.27
N THR A 30 -13.35 -16.12 11.04
CA THR A 30 -14.03 -15.58 9.85
C THR A 30 -14.47 -16.66 8.86
N LEU A 31 -14.02 -17.90 9.02
CA LEU A 31 -14.30 -19.02 8.11
C LEU A 31 -15.79 -19.35 7.97
N LEU A 32 -16.57 -19.17 9.04
CA LEU A 32 -18.00 -19.51 9.09
C LEU A 32 -18.91 -18.31 8.82
N ARG A 33 -18.37 -17.21 8.30
CA ARG A 33 -19.19 -16.06 7.91
C ARG A 33 -20.07 -16.39 6.71
N PRO A 34 -21.20 -15.67 6.52
CA PRO A 34 -22.03 -15.79 5.32
C PRO A 34 -21.21 -15.59 4.04
N ALA A 35 -21.67 -16.15 2.92
CA ALA A 35 -20.93 -16.13 1.65
C ALA A 35 -20.65 -14.69 1.14
N GLU A 36 -21.48 -13.73 1.51
CA GLU A 36 -21.35 -12.30 1.21
C GLU A 36 -20.22 -11.63 2.02
N CYS A 37 -19.69 -12.30 3.05
CA CYS A 37 -18.67 -11.83 3.96
C CYS A 37 -17.45 -12.78 3.91
N PRO A 38 -16.48 -12.54 3.03
CA PRO A 38 -15.34 -13.44 2.87
C PRO A 38 -14.55 -13.65 4.17
N SER A 39 -13.89 -14.82 4.29
CA SER A 39 -12.96 -15.09 5.39
C SER A 39 -11.75 -14.15 5.32
N TYR A 40 -10.92 -14.14 6.36
CA TYR A 40 -9.71 -13.33 6.43
C TYR A 40 -8.80 -13.57 5.21
N LEU A 41 -8.52 -14.83 4.89
CA LEU A 41 -7.76 -15.21 3.70
C LEU A 41 -8.55 -14.97 2.41
N GLY A 42 -9.88 -15.09 2.46
CA GLY A 42 -10.76 -14.72 1.34
C GLY A 42 -10.60 -13.25 0.96
N LEU A 43 -10.68 -12.34 1.94
CA LEU A 43 -10.46 -10.90 1.76
C LEU A 43 -9.06 -10.62 1.23
N ALA A 44 -8.02 -11.23 1.83
CA ALA A 44 -6.64 -11.05 1.40
C ALA A 44 -6.38 -11.46 -0.07
N LYS A 45 -7.19 -12.37 -0.63
CA LYS A 45 -7.10 -12.80 -2.03
C LYS A 45 -7.73 -11.82 -3.02
N ILE A 46 -8.74 -11.05 -2.61
CA ILE A 46 -9.52 -10.17 -3.50
C ILE A 46 -9.38 -8.68 -3.17
N ASN A 47 -8.31 -8.32 -2.46
CA ASN A 47 -8.02 -6.98 -1.94
C ASN A 47 -7.40 -6.02 -2.98
N TRP A 48 -7.86 -6.05 -4.24
CA TRP A 48 -7.29 -5.22 -5.30
C TRP A 48 -7.45 -3.73 -5.04
N ASP A 49 -8.52 -3.36 -4.33
CA ASP A 49 -8.86 -2.03 -3.87
C ASP A 49 -7.83 -1.42 -2.91
N HIS A 50 -6.82 -2.16 -2.46
CA HIS A 50 -5.70 -1.59 -1.69
C HIS A 50 -4.53 -1.12 -2.56
N PHE A 51 -4.59 -1.25 -3.89
CA PHE A 51 -3.42 -1.07 -4.74
C PHE A 51 -3.59 -0.03 -5.84
N GLY A 52 -2.56 0.78 -6.05
CA GLY A 52 -2.42 1.70 -7.18
C GLY A 52 -3.68 2.52 -7.47
N GLN A 53 -4.16 2.45 -8.72
CA GLN A 53 -5.35 3.19 -9.14
C GLN A 53 -6.65 2.66 -8.54
N ASP A 54 -6.68 1.38 -8.15
CA ASP A 54 -7.85 0.76 -7.51
C ASP A 54 -8.07 1.37 -6.10
N ALA A 55 -6.99 1.59 -5.33
CA ALA A 55 -7.06 2.32 -4.05
C ALA A 55 -7.56 3.76 -4.19
N ARG A 56 -7.11 4.47 -5.23
CA ARG A 56 -7.61 5.82 -5.49
C ARG A 56 -9.10 5.83 -5.82
N THR A 57 -9.55 4.82 -6.57
CA THR A 57 -10.96 4.65 -6.89
C THR A 57 -11.78 4.38 -5.62
N ALA A 58 -11.28 3.49 -4.74
CA ALA A 58 -11.93 3.16 -3.47
C ALA A 58 -12.02 4.37 -2.54
N TYR A 59 -10.92 5.12 -2.34
CA TYR A 59 -10.94 6.38 -1.58
C TYR A 59 -11.96 7.36 -2.16
N ASN A 60 -11.89 7.62 -3.47
CA ASN A 60 -12.77 8.59 -4.12
C ASN A 60 -14.24 8.22 -3.93
N ALA A 61 -14.60 6.94 -4.07
CA ALA A 61 -15.97 6.49 -3.87
C ALA A 61 -16.42 6.71 -2.42
N CYS A 62 -15.62 6.28 -1.44
CA CYS A 62 -15.94 6.43 -0.02
C CYS A 62 -16.05 7.91 0.39
N HIS A 63 -15.05 8.72 0.02
CA HIS A 63 -14.99 10.14 0.31
C HIS A 63 -16.17 10.89 -0.34
N SER A 64 -16.50 10.58 -1.60
CA SER A 64 -17.67 11.16 -2.28
C SER A 64 -18.96 10.96 -1.50
N VAL A 65 -19.22 9.73 -1.03
CA VAL A 65 -20.45 9.43 -0.28
C VAL A 65 -20.40 10.10 1.10
N ALA A 66 -19.25 10.06 1.77
CA ALA A 66 -19.06 10.74 3.05
C ALA A 66 -19.34 12.26 2.95
N LEU A 67 -18.89 12.92 1.89
CA LEU A 67 -19.17 14.33 1.61
C LEU A 67 -20.67 14.61 1.45
N GLN A 68 -21.41 13.73 0.75
CA GLN A 68 -22.87 13.88 0.60
C GLN A 68 -23.59 13.74 1.94
N VAL A 69 -23.20 12.76 2.75
CA VAL A 69 -23.73 12.54 4.11
C VAL A 69 -23.41 13.73 5.02
N ALA A 70 -22.22 14.31 4.88
CA ALA A 70 -21.83 15.52 5.59
C ALA A 70 -22.76 16.68 5.19
N ALA A 71 -22.92 16.94 3.89
CA ALA A 71 -23.76 17.99 3.36
C ALA A 71 -25.25 17.83 3.74
N SER A 72 -25.75 16.59 3.89
CA SER A 72 -27.11 16.36 4.41
C SER A 72 -27.24 16.67 5.91
N GLY A 73 -26.14 16.79 6.63
CA GLY A 73 -26.08 17.26 8.02
C GLY A 73 -25.64 16.22 9.04
N ASP A 74 -25.34 15.00 8.61
CA ASP A 74 -24.89 13.93 9.50
C ASP A 74 -23.35 13.86 9.51
N LEU A 75 -22.77 14.77 10.30
CA LEU A 75 -21.31 14.88 10.42
C LEU A 75 -20.66 13.61 10.99
N LYS A 76 -21.33 12.95 11.94
CA LYS A 76 -20.75 11.80 12.64
C LYS A 76 -20.66 10.60 11.71
N THR A 77 -21.73 10.30 10.98
CA THR A 77 -21.73 9.22 9.99
C THR A 77 -20.77 9.54 8.85
N ALA A 78 -20.73 10.79 8.39
CA ALA A 78 -19.79 11.22 7.37
C ALA A 78 -18.33 10.96 7.76
N TYR A 79 -17.92 11.30 8.99
CA TYR A 79 -16.56 11.01 9.45
C TYR A 79 -16.27 9.52 9.56
N ALA A 80 -17.23 8.70 10.03
CA ALA A 80 -17.03 7.25 10.09
C ALA A 80 -16.83 6.65 8.69
N MET A 81 -17.62 7.09 7.71
CA MET A 81 -17.47 6.69 6.32
C MET A 81 -16.15 7.20 5.71
N ASN A 82 -15.77 8.44 6.04
CA ASN A 82 -14.51 9.01 5.56
C ASN A 82 -13.30 8.26 6.11
N ALA A 83 -13.30 7.93 7.40
CA ALA A 83 -12.21 7.19 8.02
C ALA A 83 -12.01 5.81 7.36
N PHE A 84 -13.09 5.16 6.91
CA PHE A 84 -12.99 3.96 6.08
C PHE A 84 -12.36 4.26 4.71
N GLY A 85 -12.73 5.37 4.07
CA GLY A 85 -12.08 5.83 2.84
C GLY A 85 -10.59 6.17 3.02
N ASP A 86 -10.23 6.83 4.12
CA ASP A 86 -8.87 7.26 4.46
C ASP A 86 -7.91 6.07 4.61
N HIS A 87 -8.43 4.86 4.86
CA HIS A 87 -7.66 3.63 4.74
C HIS A 87 -7.01 3.52 3.35
N PHE A 88 -7.81 3.61 2.29
CA PHE A 88 -7.34 3.51 0.90
C PHE A 88 -6.52 4.74 0.47
N LEU A 89 -6.77 5.90 1.09
CA LEU A 89 -5.90 7.07 0.93
C LEU A 89 -4.50 6.77 1.46
N GLN A 90 -4.38 6.18 2.65
CA GLN A 90 -3.10 5.84 3.28
C GLN A 90 -2.37 4.74 2.50
N ASP A 91 -3.07 3.78 1.89
CA ASP A 91 -2.46 2.81 0.98
C ASP A 91 -1.72 3.50 -0.19
N SER A 92 -2.15 4.70 -0.60
CA SER A 92 -1.46 5.49 -1.62
C SER A 92 -0.13 6.11 -1.15
N PHE A 93 0.25 5.92 0.11
CA PHE A 93 1.54 6.33 0.70
C PHE A 93 2.42 5.14 1.07
N ALA A 94 1.99 3.89 0.82
CA ALA A 94 2.79 2.70 1.02
C ALA A 94 3.40 2.25 -0.32
N ALA A 95 4.73 2.18 -0.40
CA ALA A 95 5.47 1.91 -1.63
C ALA A 95 4.99 0.65 -2.40
N GLY A 96 4.81 -0.46 -1.68
CA GLY A 96 4.34 -1.74 -2.20
C GLY A 96 2.88 -1.73 -2.64
N HIS A 97 2.04 -0.90 -2.03
CA HIS A 97 0.66 -0.70 -2.47
C HIS A 97 0.58 0.10 -3.77
N MET A 98 1.53 0.99 -4.04
CA MET A 98 1.50 1.83 -5.24
C MET A 98 1.96 1.13 -6.52
N ARG A 99 3.03 0.33 -6.46
CA ARG A 99 3.67 -0.22 -7.66
C ARG A 99 3.27 -1.67 -7.96
N THR A 100 2.82 -2.44 -6.96
CA THR A 100 2.45 -3.85 -7.15
C THR A 100 1.22 -3.97 -8.06
N PRO A 101 1.30 -4.66 -9.21
CA PRO A 101 0.17 -4.83 -10.12
C PRO A 101 -0.79 -5.91 -9.60
N ARG A 102 -1.40 -5.68 -8.42
CA ARG A 102 -2.15 -6.68 -7.64
C ARG A 102 -3.27 -7.36 -8.44
N ARG A 103 -4.06 -6.60 -9.20
CA ARG A 103 -5.14 -7.13 -10.06
C ARG A 103 -4.61 -8.06 -11.15
N LYS A 104 -3.41 -7.80 -11.68
CA LYS A 104 -2.76 -8.66 -12.69
C LYS A 104 -2.17 -9.91 -12.05
N LEU A 105 -1.67 -9.80 -10.82
CA LEU A 105 -1.08 -10.86 -10.04
C LEU A 105 -2.11 -11.52 -9.13
N HIS A 106 -3.13 -12.10 -9.75
CA HIS A 106 -4.17 -12.86 -9.07
C HIS A 106 -4.49 -14.12 -9.88
N ASP A 107 -4.56 -15.26 -9.20
CA ASP A 107 -4.97 -16.52 -9.80
C ASP A 107 -5.80 -17.36 -8.81
N SER A 108 -6.39 -18.45 -9.31
CA SER A 108 -7.24 -19.31 -8.49
C SER A 108 -6.47 -20.17 -7.48
N VAL A 109 -5.16 -20.34 -7.68
CA VAL A 109 -4.31 -21.23 -6.88
C VAL A 109 -3.47 -20.49 -5.82
N GLY A 110 -3.46 -19.15 -5.85
CA GLY A 110 -2.75 -18.25 -4.95
C GLY A 110 -1.28 -17.99 -5.29
N ALA A 111 -0.74 -18.57 -6.37
CA ALA A 111 0.68 -18.45 -6.69
C ALA A 111 1.04 -17.04 -7.18
N ALA A 112 0.18 -16.47 -8.03
CA ALA A 112 0.28 -15.07 -8.45
C ALA A 112 0.10 -14.11 -7.26
N ASP A 113 -0.81 -14.41 -6.32
CA ASP A 113 -1.03 -13.59 -5.12
C ASP A 113 0.21 -13.59 -4.20
N LEU A 114 0.89 -14.73 -4.05
CA LEU A 114 2.18 -14.78 -3.35
C LEU A 114 3.25 -13.96 -4.08
N CYS A 115 3.29 -14.01 -5.41
CA CYS A 115 4.19 -13.17 -6.21
C CYS A 115 3.92 -11.66 -6.00
N ALA A 116 2.64 -11.26 -5.92
CA ALA A 116 2.25 -9.90 -5.57
C ALA A 116 2.78 -9.52 -4.19
N LYS A 117 2.61 -10.40 -3.20
CA LYS A 117 3.12 -10.19 -1.84
C LYS A 117 4.64 -9.99 -1.80
N PHE A 118 5.42 -10.74 -2.57
CA PHE A 118 6.87 -10.54 -2.62
C PHE A 118 7.26 -9.17 -3.20
N MET A 119 6.62 -8.72 -4.28
CA MET A 119 6.88 -7.38 -4.81
C MET A 119 6.47 -6.28 -3.82
N HIS A 120 5.30 -6.44 -3.23
CA HIS A 120 4.76 -5.55 -2.21
C HIS A 120 5.72 -5.39 -1.02
N ASP A 121 6.18 -6.51 -0.45
CA ASP A 121 7.09 -6.50 0.70
C ASP A 121 8.47 -5.93 0.32
N GLU A 122 8.98 -6.20 -0.89
CA GLU A 122 10.23 -5.60 -1.40
C GLU A 122 10.13 -4.07 -1.48
N ASP A 123 9.07 -3.56 -2.11
CA ASP A 123 8.89 -2.13 -2.32
C ASP A 123 8.61 -1.41 -1.00
N ASN A 124 7.82 -2.00 -0.09
CA ASN A 124 7.59 -1.43 1.24
C ASN A 124 8.86 -1.35 2.09
N ALA A 125 9.75 -2.34 1.98
CA ALA A 125 10.98 -2.37 2.76
C ALA A 125 12.06 -1.43 2.21
N ILE A 126 12.30 -1.46 0.89
CA ILE A 126 13.38 -0.68 0.23
C ILE A 126 12.92 0.74 -0.11
N GLY A 127 11.63 0.92 -0.35
CA GLY A 127 11.00 2.20 -0.63
C GLY A 127 11.12 2.67 -2.08
N LEU A 128 10.42 3.77 -2.35
CA LEU A 128 10.36 4.43 -3.66
C LEU A 128 10.60 5.94 -3.52
N SER A 129 11.31 6.54 -4.47
CA SER A 129 11.39 7.98 -4.64
C SER A 129 10.10 8.47 -5.30
N VAL A 130 9.39 9.39 -4.64
CA VAL A 130 8.08 9.86 -5.07
C VAL A 130 8.01 11.38 -5.15
N ARG A 131 7.04 11.87 -5.93
CA ARG A 131 6.65 13.27 -6.01
C ARG A 131 5.15 13.42 -5.87
N SER A 132 4.68 14.53 -5.31
CA SER A 132 3.25 14.88 -5.25
C SER A 132 2.91 16.05 -6.17
N PRO A 133 1.62 16.24 -6.52
CA PRO A 133 1.17 17.41 -7.28
C PRO A 133 1.49 18.76 -6.62
N ALA A 134 1.66 18.80 -5.29
CA ALA A 134 2.12 19.98 -4.56
C ALA A 134 3.63 20.29 -4.74
N GLY A 135 4.34 19.55 -5.61
CA GLY A 135 5.76 19.77 -5.90
C GLY A 135 6.71 19.24 -4.82
N ARG A 136 6.21 18.41 -3.90
CA ARG A 136 7.01 17.78 -2.84
C ARG A 136 7.69 16.54 -3.41
N ALA A 137 8.90 16.24 -2.95
CA ALA A 137 9.63 15.02 -3.29
C ALA A 137 10.21 14.38 -2.03
N TRP A 138 10.04 13.07 -1.87
CA TRP A 138 10.57 12.32 -0.73
C TRP A 138 10.81 10.85 -1.11
N HIS A 139 11.47 10.12 -0.22
CA HIS A 139 11.56 8.67 -0.30
C HIS A 139 10.53 8.07 0.66
N THR A 140 9.71 7.15 0.17
CA THR A 140 8.60 6.55 0.90
C THR A 140 8.82 5.07 1.12
N TYR A 141 8.54 4.60 2.32
CA TYR A 141 8.45 3.18 2.63
C TYR A 141 6.97 2.77 2.73
N GLY A 142 6.68 1.64 3.36
CA GLY A 142 5.29 1.26 3.62
C GLY A 142 5.15 0.20 4.71
N ASP A 143 3.90 -0.14 5.00
CA ASP A 143 3.46 -1.06 6.06
C ASP A 143 4.19 -0.85 7.39
N LYS A 144 5.15 -1.73 7.67
CA LYS A 144 5.90 -1.86 8.91
C LYS A 144 6.83 -0.66 9.16
N ARG A 145 7.04 0.20 8.17
CA ARG A 145 8.04 1.28 8.20
C ARG A 145 7.48 2.68 8.43
N LEU A 146 6.16 2.88 8.49
CA LEU A 146 5.54 4.21 8.67
C LEU A 146 6.06 4.97 9.91
N LEU A 147 6.42 4.22 10.96
CA LEU A 147 6.90 4.77 12.24
C LEU A 147 8.42 4.70 12.38
N ASP A 148 9.14 4.25 11.36
CA ASP A 148 10.60 4.29 11.35
C ASP A 148 11.08 5.74 11.23
N LYS A 149 12.28 6.02 11.75
CA LYS A 149 12.88 7.36 11.70
C LYS A 149 13.07 7.86 10.26
N GLU A 150 13.31 6.95 9.33
CA GLU A 150 13.54 7.29 7.92
C GLU A 150 12.26 7.68 7.18
N ASP A 151 11.07 7.27 7.64
CA ASP A 151 9.79 7.48 6.92
C ASP A 151 9.01 8.72 7.39
N VAL A 152 9.65 9.59 8.19
CA VAL A 152 9.02 10.80 8.76
C VAL A 152 8.44 11.71 7.68
N SER A 153 9.14 11.88 6.56
CA SER A 153 8.64 12.69 5.43
C SER A 153 7.36 12.11 4.86
N ASN A 154 7.30 10.79 4.65
CA ASN A 154 6.11 10.11 4.15
C ASN A 154 4.94 10.21 5.12
N LYS A 155 5.19 9.93 6.41
CA LYS A 155 4.19 10.08 7.47
C LYS A 155 3.60 11.48 7.50
N ASN A 156 4.41 12.52 7.30
CA ASN A 156 3.95 13.90 7.26
C ASN A 156 3.08 14.19 6.03
N GLU A 157 3.42 13.67 4.84
CA GLU A 157 2.57 13.84 3.66
C GLU A 157 1.24 13.06 3.77
N ALA A 158 1.28 11.82 4.28
CA ALA A 158 0.09 11.03 4.56
C ALA A 158 -0.83 11.74 5.57
N TRP A 159 -0.23 12.30 6.62
CA TRP A 159 -0.95 13.10 7.61
C TRP A 159 -1.60 14.34 7.01
N ASN A 160 -0.91 15.06 6.12
CA ASN A 160 -1.49 16.21 5.43
C ASN A 160 -2.67 15.80 4.56
N ALA A 161 -2.57 14.68 3.83
CA ALA A 161 -3.66 14.17 3.00
C ALA A 161 -4.90 13.81 3.82
N VAL A 162 -4.74 13.04 4.89
CA VAL A 162 -5.84 12.63 5.78
C VAL A 162 -6.46 13.84 6.48
N ARG A 163 -5.64 14.79 6.95
CA ARG A 163 -6.14 16.05 7.52
C ARG A 163 -7.00 16.80 6.49
N THR A 164 -6.52 16.97 5.27
CA THR A 164 -7.28 17.65 4.22
C THR A 164 -8.58 16.92 3.89
N SER A 165 -8.57 15.58 3.84
CA SER A 165 -9.79 14.79 3.65
C SER A 165 -10.82 15.05 4.76
N ALA A 166 -10.40 15.02 6.02
CA ALA A 166 -11.27 15.32 7.16
C ALA A 166 -11.77 16.78 7.14
N ASP A 167 -10.93 17.74 6.76
CA ASP A 167 -11.32 19.15 6.62
C ASP A 167 -12.40 19.32 5.54
N GLU A 168 -12.30 18.62 4.40
CA GLU A 168 -13.32 18.64 3.34
C GLU A 168 -14.68 18.11 3.85
N ILE A 169 -14.69 17.06 4.67
CA ILE A 169 -15.91 16.57 5.34
C ILE A 169 -16.52 17.64 6.23
N PHE A 170 -15.72 18.30 7.06
CA PHE A 170 -16.21 19.36 7.94
C PHE A 170 -16.76 20.55 7.15
N GLN A 171 -16.04 20.98 6.10
CA GLN A 171 -16.50 22.06 5.23
C GLN A 171 -17.82 21.68 4.57
N ALA A 172 -17.94 20.48 4.02
CA ALA A 172 -19.18 20.04 3.37
C ALA A 172 -20.38 20.05 4.32
N TRP A 173 -20.19 19.61 5.56
CA TRP A 173 -21.23 19.71 6.59
C TRP A 173 -21.60 21.16 6.94
N LYS A 174 -20.60 22.03 7.06
CA LYS A 174 -20.79 23.44 7.43
C LYS A 174 -21.48 24.23 6.33
N THR A 175 -21.04 24.07 5.08
CA THR A 175 -21.51 24.88 3.93
C THR A 175 -22.66 24.23 3.18
N ARG A 176 -22.94 22.94 3.41
CA ARG A 176 -23.93 22.15 2.68
C ARG A 176 -23.61 22.02 1.19
N THR A 177 -22.33 22.13 0.85
CA THR A 177 -21.80 22.02 -0.52
C THR A 177 -20.66 21.02 -0.55
N VAL A 178 -20.51 20.28 -1.65
CA VAL A 178 -19.42 19.30 -1.79
C VAL A 178 -18.41 19.77 -2.85
N PRO A 179 -17.10 19.46 -2.70
CA PRO A 179 -16.15 19.62 -3.78
C PRO A 179 -16.52 18.72 -4.96
N ALA A 180 -16.18 19.16 -6.18
CA ALA A 180 -16.49 18.43 -7.40
C ALA A 180 -15.58 17.21 -7.57
N TYR A 181 -16.16 16.04 -7.84
CA TYR A 181 -15.39 14.84 -8.22
C TYR A 181 -14.63 15.06 -9.55
N PRO A 182 -13.38 14.56 -9.71
CA PRO A 182 -12.54 13.88 -8.71
C PRO A 182 -11.56 14.83 -7.97
N ASN A 183 -11.85 16.12 -7.92
CA ASN A 183 -10.95 17.17 -7.44
C ASN A 183 -10.98 17.28 -5.90
N TYR A 184 -10.39 16.31 -5.21
CA TYR A 184 -10.24 16.32 -3.75
C TYR A 184 -8.87 16.82 -3.33
N GLY A 185 -8.84 17.65 -2.28
CA GLY A 185 -7.63 18.30 -1.79
C GLY A 185 -6.57 17.31 -1.32
N ALA A 186 -6.97 16.15 -0.79
CA ALA A 186 -6.06 15.09 -0.35
C ALA A 186 -5.07 14.64 -1.44
N TRP A 187 -5.48 14.66 -2.71
CA TRP A 187 -4.64 14.23 -3.84
C TRP A 187 -3.48 15.18 -4.15
N ASN A 188 -3.46 16.39 -3.61
CA ASN A 188 -2.30 17.28 -3.73
C ASN A 188 -1.07 16.74 -2.99
N TYR A 189 -1.27 15.90 -1.98
CA TYR A 189 -0.20 15.36 -1.13
C TYR A 189 0.22 13.95 -1.52
N ALA A 190 -0.66 13.18 -2.15
CA ALA A 190 -0.33 11.80 -2.53
C ALA A 190 0.72 11.73 -3.65
N PRO A 191 1.57 10.68 -3.66
CA PRO A 191 2.49 10.39 -4.76
C PRO A 191 1.84 10.37 -6.15
N ILE A 192 2.58 10.65 -7.21
CA ILE A 192 2.11 10.54 -8.60
C ILE A 192 2.42 9.13 -9.13
N LEU A 193 1.39 8.27 -9.29
CA LEU A 193 1.59 6.86 -9.66
C LEU A 193 2.31 6.66 -11.00
N SER A 194 2.07 7.54 -11.98
CA SER A 194 2.69 7.45 -13.30
C SER A 194 4.21 7.63 -13.28
N GLU A 195 4.77 8.18 -12.19
CA GLU A 195 6.20 8.44 -12.05
C GLU A 195 6.96 7.30 -11.33
N LEU A 196 6.28 6.23 -10.93
CA LEU A 196 6.86 5.16 -10.09
C LEU A 196 7.52 4.02 -10.88
N GLN A 197 7.37 4.02 -12.21
CA GLN A 197 7.79 2.90 -13.05
C GLN A 197 9.29 2.92 -13.41
N THR A 198 9.93 4.08 -13.33
CA THR A 198 11.33 4.29 -13.70
C THR A 198 12.02 5.22 -12.69
N GLY A 199 13.36 5.31 -12.76
CA GLY A 199 14.14 6.21 -11.88
C GLY A 199 14.15 5.80 -10.40
N GLN A 200 13.74 4.57 -10.09
CA GLN A 200 13.77 4.00 -8.75
C GLN A 200 15.08 3.24 -8.54
N LEU A 201 15.53 3.12 -7.28
CA LEU A 201 16.70 2.32 -6.94
C LEU A 201 16.50 0.88 -7.42
N VAL A 202 15.42 0.22 -6.99
CA VAL A 202 15.08 -1.14 -7.40
C VAL A 202 14.11 -1.15 -8.58
N ALA A 203 14.43 -1.97 -9.58
CA ALA A 203 13.54 -2.24 -10.69
C ALA A 203 12.29 -2.99 -10.20
N PRO A 204 11.09 -2.77 -10.76
CA PRO A 204 9.89 -3.52 -10.36
C PRO A 204 10.09 -5.02 -10.51
N LEU A 205 9.54 -5.80 -9.58
CA LEU A 205 9.62 -7.26 -9.65
C LEU A 205 8.72 -7.82 -10.74
N PHE A 206 7.51 -7.28 -10.80
CA PHE A 206 6.53 -7.54 -11.84
C PHE A 206 6.06 -6.22 -12.43
N ARG A 207 5.83 -6.21 -13.74
CA ARG A 207 5.29 -5.06 -14.46
C ARG A 207 3.82 -5.28 -14.78
N ALA A 208 3.09 -4.19 -15.04
CA ALA A 208 1.68 -4.24 -15.41
C ALA A 208 1.43 -5.03 -16.72
N ASP A 209 2.41 -5.11 -17.60
CA ASP A 209 2.36 -5.91 -18.84
C ASP A 209 2.55 -7.43 -18.60
N GLY A 210 2.75 -7.85 -17.35
CA GLY A 210 2.92 -9.25 -16.96
C GLY A 210 4.37 -9.73 -17.02
N GLN A 211 5.34 -8.89 -17.37
CA GLN A 211 6.74 -9.29 -17.29
C GLN A 211 7.24 -9.35 -15.84
N ARG A 212 8.15 -10.29 -15.56
CA ARG A 212 8.90 -10.39 -14.31
C ARG A 212 10.36 -9.99 -14.52
N ARG A 213 11.02 -9.41 -13.51
CA ARG A 213 12.48 -9.22 -13.49
C ARG A 213 13.18 -10.54 -13.84
N ALA A 214 14.08 -10.53 -14.82
CA ALA A 214 14.66 -11.75 -15.38
C ALA A 214 15.43 -12.54 -14.33
N ASP A 215 16.23 -11.85 -13.52
CA ASP A 215 16.97 -12.39 -12.39
C ASP A 215 16.46 -11.78 -11.08
N ILE A 216 15.82 -12.57 -10.23
CA ILE A 216 15.29 -12.08 -8.94
C ILE A 216 16.40 -11.67 -7.96
N ARG A 217 17.63 -12.14 -8.18
CA ARG A 217 18.78 -11.88 -7.31
C ARG A 217 19.46 -10.53 -7.63
N LYS A 218 19.03 -9.85 -8.69
CA LYS A 218 19.56 -8.56 -9.14
C LYS A 218 18.49 -7.50 -9.07
N ARG A 219 18.32 -6.89 -7.89
CA ARG A 219 17.14 -6.06 -7.66
C ARG A 219 17.11 -4.79 -8.50
N CYS A 220 18.27 -4.28 -8.88
CA CYS A 220 18.40 -3.02 -9.62
C CYS A 220 18.52 -3.25 -11.13
N GLN A 221 18.53 -4.50 -11.58
CA GLN A 221 18.55 -4.83 -13.00
C GLN A 221 17.15 -4.75 -13.63
N ALA A 222 16.94 -3.71 -14.45
CA ALA A 222 15.74 -3.55 -15.29
C ALA A 222 15.77 -4.44 -16.55
N LYS A 223 15.96 -5.76 -16.38
CA LYS A 223 15.85 -6.77 -17.43
C LYS A 223 14.65 -7.64 -17.11
N TYR A 224 13.81 -7.95 -18.10
CA TYR A 224 12.53 -8.62 -17.87
C TYR A 224 12.32 -9.82 -18.78
N THR A 225 11.45 -10.74 -18.37
CA THR A 225 11.08 -11.95 -19.10
C THR A 225 9.60 -12.28 -18.92
N ASN A 226 9.01 -12.91 -19.94
CA ASN A 226 7.71 -13.57 -19.87
C ASN A 226 7.84 -15.10 -19.69
N ASN A 227 9.06 -15.64 -19.78
CA ASN A 227 9.31 -17.07 -19.62
C ASN A 227 9.53 -17.40 -18.14
N TYR A 228 8.43 -17.53 -17.40
CA TYR A 228 8.43 -17.93 -15.99
C TYR A 228 7.05 -18.48 -15.58
N TRP A 229 6.99 -19.16 -14.44
CA TRP A 229 5.74 -19.58 -13.81
C TRP A 229 5.61 -18.93 -12.44
N TYR A 230 4.41 -18.54 -12.02
CA TYR A 230 4.19 -17.92 -10.71
C TYR A 230 4.62 -18.85 -9.57
N TRP A 231 4.26 -20.14 -9.63
CA TRP A 231 4.57 -21.08 -8.55
C TRP A 231 6.08 -21.29 -8.35
N SER A 232 6.85 -21.43 -9.44
CA SER A 232 8.31 -21.62 -9.33
C SER A 232 9.01 -20.33 -8.93
N THR A 233 8.47 -19.19 -9.35
CA THR A 233 8.93 -17.87 -8.92
C THR A 233 8.71 -17.66 -7.43
N ALA A 234 7.50 -17.93 -6.93
CA ALA A 234 7.18 -17.81 -5.51
C ALA A 234 8.01 -18.76 -4.64
N LEU A 235 8.27 -19.98 -5.14
CA LEU A 235 9.16 -20.92 -4.47
C LEU A 235 10.60 -20.38 -4.39
N ASP A 236 11.16 -19.91 -5.52
CA ASP A 236 12.53 -19.35 -5.55
C ASP A 236 12.66 -18.15 -4.60
N MET A 237 11.68 -17.24 -4.60
CA MET A 237 11.63 -16.10 -3.67
C MET A 237 11.64 -16.57 -2.20
N LYS A 238 10.78 -17.54 -1.86
CA LYS A 238 10.67 -18.10 -0.51
C LYS A 238 11.95 -18.79 -0.05
N THR A 239 12.65 -19.49 -0.94
CA THR A 239 13.85 -20.27 -0.57
C THR A 239 15.16 -19.49 -0.71
N SER A 240 15.17 -18.37 -1.43
CA SER A 240 16.38 -17.58 -1.70
C SER A 240 16.95 -16.86 -0.47
N GLY A 241 16.13 -16.63 0.56
CA GLY A 241 16.45 -15.78 1.71
C GLY A 241 16.48 -14.28 1.41
N LEU A 242 16.26 -13.86 0.16
CA LEU A 242 16.29 -12.45 -0.23
C LEU A 242 15.10 -11.67 0.36
N TRP A 243 13.96 -12.32 0.57
CA TRP A 243 12.77 -11.69 1.16
C TRP A 243 12.68 -11.87 2.67
N ASP A 244 13.70 -12.46 3.30
CA ASP A 244 13.78 -12.50 4.75
C ASP A 244 14.06 -11.09 5.29
N TYR A 245 13.41 -10.74 6.40
CA TYR A 245 13.63 -9.45 7.01
C TYR A 245 15.00 -9.41 7.70
N PRO A 246 15.80 -8.34 7.54
CA PRO A 246 15.54 -7.13 6.77
C PRO A 246 15.74 -7.30 5.26
N ILE A 247 14.73 -6.90 4.48
CA ILE A 247 14.80 -6.88 3.01
C ILE A 247 15.65 -5.68 2.58
N LYS A 248 16.73 -5.92 1.85
CA LYS A 248 17.72 -4.89 1.47
C LYS A 248 17.99 -4.87 -0.05
N PRO A 249 18.50 -3.74 -0.59
CA PRO A 249 19.09 -3.71 -1.92
C PRO A 249 20.17 -4.78 -2.09
N THR A 250 20.25 -5.37 -3.27
CA THR A 250 21.29 -6.36 -3.62
C THR A 250 22.57 -5.68 -4.12
N PRO A 251 23.72 -6.37 -4.18
CA PRO A 251 25.00 -5.75 -4.54
C PRO A 251 25.07 -5.10 -5.94
N ASP A 252 24.14 -5.40 -6.85
CA ASP A 252 24.03 -4.73 -8.15
C ASP A 252 23.43 -3.32 -8.07
N CYS A 253 22.84 -2.96 -6.93
CA CYS A 253 22.30 -1.66 -6.65
C CYS A 253 23.45 -0.69 -6.33
N LYS A 254 23.74 0.22 -7.26
CA LYS A 254 24.67 1.33 -7.01
C LYS A 254 23.92 2.38 -6.20
N ILE A 255 24.26 2.50 -4.93
CA ILE A 255 23.73 3.49 -3.98
C ILE A 255 24.65 4.71 -3.99
#